data_AF-A0A3M1U3K1-F1
#
_entry.id   AF-A0A3M1U3K1-F1
#
_cell.length_a   1.000
_cell.length_b   1.000
_cell.length_c   1.000
_cell.angle_alpha   90.00
_cell.angle_beta   90.00
_cell.angle_gamma   90.00
#
_symmetry.space_group_name_H-M   'P 1'
#
loop_
_entity.id
_entity.type
_entity.pdbx_description
1 polymer ?
#
loop_
_entity_poly.entity_id
_entity_poly.type
_entity_poly.pdbx_seq_one_letter_code
_entity_poly.pdbx_strand_id
1 'polypeptide(L)'
;MFLLLSGIFPYTGFAQEKPPHDKSTQPWAPILAVMLDDMPPPFYMVPGSTYHLSLQCKANERPFYWGVWMDVNGDGEFDPEAEQLYRSGLTYEPFQRVAITIPDNWKQPATVLRVITSDEPIYRVMHPNGHFDFEDIQGLVPF
;
A
#
# COMPACT_ATOMS: atom_id res chain seq x y z
N MET A 1 -27.34 25.99 -10.89
CA MET A 1 -25.94 25.62 -11.17
C MET A 1 -25.39 24.98 -9.92
N PHE A 2 -25.50 23.65 -9.81
CA PHE A 2 -25.03 22.90 -8.65
C PHE A 2 -23.54 22.62 -8.83
N LEU A 3 -22.70 23.24 -8.00
CA LEU A 3 -21.32 22.84 -7.83
C LEU A 3 -21.32 21.56 -6.99
N LEU A 4 -20.99 20.43 -7.63
CA LEU A 4 -20.62 19.21 -6.93
C LEU A 4 -19.25 19.47 -6.28
N LEU A 5 -19.26 19.85 -5.01
CA LEU A 5 -18.11 19.66 -4.13
C LEU A 5 -17.89 18.15 -4.05
N SER A 6 -16.90 17.66 -4.79
CA SER A 6 -16.36 16.31 -4.62
C SER A 6 -15.87 16.21 -3.17
N GLY A 7 -16.71 15.65 -2.32
CA GLY A 7 -16.40 15.34 -0.93
C GLY A 7 -15.25 14.36 -0.91
N ILE A 8 -14.04 14.88 -0.72
CA ILE A 8 -12.93 14.11 -0.20
C ILE A 8 -13.34 13.76 1.23
N PHE A 9 -13.95 12.59 1.41
CA PHE A 9 -14.02 11.97 2.71
C PHE A 9 -12.68 11.26 2.90
N PRO A 10 -11.74 11.80 3.71
CA PRO A 10 -10.62 10.97 4.15
C PRO A 10 -11.23 9.90 5.04
N TYR A 11 -11.44 8.71 4.50
CA TYR A 11 -11.60 7.56 5.37
C TYR A 11 -10.20 7.24 5.88
N THR A 12 -9.88 7.80 7.05
CA THR A 12 -8.81 7.29 7.90
C THR A 12 -9.26 5.90 8.34
N GLY A 13 -8.97 4.88 7.53
CA GLY A 13 -8.67 3.58 8.11
C GLY A 13 -7.60 3.86 9.16
N PHE A 14 -7.88 3.53 10.42
CA PHE A 14 -6.93 3.73 11.50
C PHE A 14 -5.66 2.97 11.13
N ALA A 15 -4.66 3.65 10.58
CA ALA A 15 -3.28 3.25 10.78
C ALA A 15 -3.13 3.29 12.30
N GLN A 16 -3.14 2.13 12.94
CA GLN A 16 -2.74 2.05 14.33
C GLN A 16 -1.31 2.60 14.33
N GLU A 17 -1.07 3.77 14.93
CA GLU A 17 0.29 4.30 15.08
C GLU A 17 1.11 3.19 15.73
N LYS A 18 1.90 2.49 14.91
CA LYS A 18 2.78 1.44 15.39
C LYS A 18 3.80 2.17 16.27
N PRO A 19 4.03 1.73 17.52
CA PRO A 19 5.07 2.33 18.34
C PRO A 19 6.37 2.33 17.54
N PRO A 20 7.15 3.43 17.57
CA PRO A 20 8.30 3.59 16.70
C PRO A 20 9.21 2.37 16.88
N HIS A 21 9.36 1.59 15.82
CA HIS A 21 10.39 0.56 15.74
C HIS A 21 11.71 1.31 15.78
N ASP A 22 12.37 1.29 16.95
CA ASP A 22 13.61 1.98 17.32
C ASP A 22 13.79 3.42 16.75
N LYS A 23 13.93 4.41 17.63
CA LYS A 23 14.12 5.81 17.23
C LYS A 23 15.40 6.06 16.40
N SER A 24 16.31 5.09 16.32
CA SER A 24 17.48 5.12 15.41
C SER A 24 17.16 4.71 13.95
N THR A 25 15.99 4.11 13.71
CA THR A 25 15.55 3.51 12.44
C THR A 25 14.25 4.10 11.90
N GLN A 26 13.86 5.32 12.32
CA GLN A 26 12.64 5.94 11.78
C GLN A 26 12.70 5.96 10.26
N PRO A 27 11.66 5.46 9.56
CA PRO A 27 11.61 5.56 8.12
C PRO A 27 11.66 7.04 7.77
N TRP A 28 12.60 7.38 6.90
CA TRP A 28 12.82 8.73 6.39
C TRP A 28 11.74 9.08 5.34
N ALA A 29 10.83 8.15 5.02
CA ALA A 29 9.63 8.30 4.21
C ALA A 29 8.41 7.61 4.87
N PRO A 30 7.97 8.02 6.08
CA PRO A 30 6.89 7.33 6.78
C PRO A 30 5.59 7.43 5.97
N ILE A 31 4.87 6.32 5.85
CA ILE A 31 3.57 6.26 5.18
C ILE A 31 2.58 7.04 6.03
N LEU A 32 1.84 7.96 5.41
CA LEU A 32 0.83 8.79 6.07
C LEU A 32 -0.58 8.32 5.76
N ALA A 33 -0.82 7.91 4.52
CA ALA A 33 -2.11 7.42 4.09
C ALA A 33 -1.96 6.51 2.87
N VAL A 34 -2.82 5.51 2.82
CA VAL A 34 -3.11 4.77 1.60
C VAL A 34 -4.62 4.75 1.42
N MET A 35 -5.09 5.11 0.22
CA MET A 35 -6.50 5.13 -0.11
C MET A 35 -6.76 4.31 -1.37
N LEU A 36 -7.74 3.41 -1.31
CA LEU A 36 -8.37 2.84 -2.50
C LEU A 36 -9.35 3.87 -3.05
N ASP A 37 -9.01 4.43 -4.20
CA ASP A 37 -9.84 5.46 -4.81
C ASP A 37 -11.20 4.88 -5.21
N ASP A 38 -12.25 5.70 -5.08
CA ASP A 38 -13.59 5.44 -5.62
C ASP A 38 -14.28 4.15 -5.12
N MET A 39 -13.80 3.53 -4.03
CA MET A 39 -14.41 2.34 -3.43
C MET A 39 -15.03 2.66 -2.06
N PRO A 40 -16.35 2.55 -1.88
CA PRO A 40 -16.96 2.73 -0.56
C PRO A 40 -16.70 1.49 0.33
N PRO A 41 -16.54 1.65 1.65
CA PRO A 41 -16.46 0.52 2.58
C PRO A 41 -17.77 -0.27 2.65
N PRO A 42 -17.75 -1.61 2.86
CA PRO A 42 -16.57 -2.47 2.88
C PRO A 42 -15.92 -2.64 1.49
N PHE A 43 -14.59 -2.68 1.45
CA PHE A 43 -13.82 -2.76 0.22
C PHE A 43 -13.80 -4.19 -0.33
N TYR A 44 -14.43 -4.39 -1.49
CA TYR A 44 -14.45 -5.67 -2.19
C TYR A 44 -13.57 -5.62 -3.43
N MET A 45 -12.49 -6.40 -3.42
CA MET A 45 -11.65 -6.60 -4.59
C MET A 45 -12.19 -7.77 -5.41
N VAL A 46 -11.99 -7.72 -6.73
CA VAL A 46 -12.41 -8.75 -7.69
C VAL A 46 -11.17 -9.22 -8.45
N PRO A 47 -10.94 -10.54 -8.62
CA PRO A 47 -9.82 -11.02 -9.44
C PRO A 47 -9.88 -10.44 -10.85
N GLY A 48 -8.72 -10.10 -11.41
CA GLY A 48 -8.58 -9.51 -12.75
C GLY A 48 -8.97 -8.04 -12.86
N SER A 49 -9.51 -7.43 -11.80
CA SER A 49 -9.89 -6.02 -11.81
C SER A 49 -8.71 -5.11 -11.48
N THR A 50 -8.69 -3.93 -12.11
CA THR A 50 -7.71 -2.88 -11.84
C THR A 50 -8.31 -1.82 -10.91
N TYR A 51 -7.56 -1.43 -9.88
CA TYR A 51 -7.93 -0.39 -8.92
C TYR A 51 -6.85 0.69 -8.87
N HIS A 52 -7.25 1.90 -8.49
CA HIS A 52 -6.32 3.00 -8.24
C HIS A 52 -6.06 3.15 -6.74
N LEU A 53 -4.79 3.21 -6.38
CA LEU A 53 -4.32 3.52 -5.04
C LEU A 53 -3.69 4.91 -5.02
N SER A 54 -4.14 5.73 -4.09
CA SER A 54 -3.46 6.96 -3.71
C SER A 54 -2.51 6.66 -2.54
N LEU A 55 -1.22 6.77 -2.80
CA LEU A 55 -0.13 6.56 -1.84
C LEU A 55 0.36 7.91 -1.34
N GLN A 56 0.47 8.09 -0.03
CA GLN A 56 1.02 9.29 0.57
C GLN A 56 2.03 8.95 1.67
N CYS A 57 3.21 9.53 1.60
CA CYS A 57 4.18 9.54 2.69
C CYS A 57 4.47 10.97 3.12
N LYS A 58 5.19 11.12 4.24
CA LYS A 58 5.72 12.42 4.63
C LYS A 58 6.80 12.82 3.63
N ALA A 59 6.70 14.05 3.14
CA ALA A 59 7.72 14.64 2.31
C ALA A 59 9.10 14.58 2.99
N ASN A 60 10.11 14.24 2.21
CA ASN A 60 11.47 14.03 2.67
C ASN A 60 12.46 14.66 1.69
N GLU A 61 13.68 14.89 2.18
CA GLU A 61 14.77 15.44 1.37
C GLU A 61 15.58 14.33 0.68
N ARG A 62 15.22 13.06 0.90
CA ARG A 62 15.91 11.88 0.39
C ARG A 62 14.97 11.05 -0.48
N PRO A 63 15.42 10.52 -1.61
CA PRO A 63 14.55 9.77 -2.50
C PRO A 63 14.27 8.35 -2.00
N PHE A 64 13.14 7.80 -2.42
CA PHE A 64 12.57 6.53 -1.97
C PHE A 64 12.02 5.67 -3.08
N TYR A 65 11.70 4.44 -2.69
CA TYR A 65 10.95 3.47 -3.47
C TYR A 65 9.61 3.22 -2.80
N TRP A 66 8.58 3.02 -3.63
CA TRP A 66 7.30 2.45 -3.25
C TRP A 66 7.22 1.02 -3.73
N GLY A 67 6.52 0.18 -2.98
CA GLY A 67 6.01 -1.07 -3.52
C GLY A 67 4.69 -1.47 -2.89
N VAL A 68 3.93 -2.27 -3.63
CA VAL A 68 2.62 -2.78 -3.23
C VAL A 68 2.59 -4.28 -3.48
N TRP A 69 2.24 -5.03 -2.45
CA TRP A 69 2.05 -6.48 -2.51
C TRP A 69 0.68 -6.88 -2.00
N MET A 70 0.25 -8.06 -2.40
CA MET A 70 -1.03 -8.65 -2.03
C MET A 70 -0.80 -10.11 -1.67
N ASP A 71 -1.13 -10.51 -0.45
CA ASP A 71 -1.11 -11.92 -0.03
C ASP A 71 -2.30 -12.65 -0.69
N VAL A 72 -2.06 -13.27 -1.85
CA VAL A 72 -3.12 -13.85 -2.71
C VAL A 72 -3.48 -15.28 -2.31
N ASN A 73 -2.62 -15.92 -1.52
CA ASN A 73 -2.75 -17.31 -1.10
C ASN A 73 -3.06 -17.46 0.41
N GLY A 74 -2.98 -16.37 1.18
CA GLY A 74 -3.30 -16.29 2.60
C GLY A 74 -2.26 -16.94 3.51
N ASP A 75 -1.02 -17.13 3.06
CA ASP A 75 0.04 -17.78 3.85
C ASP A 75 0.88 -16.80 4.70
N GLY A 76 0.66 -15.49 4.54
CA GLY A 76 1.35 -14.43 5.25
C GLY A 76 2.77 -14.15 4.76
N GLU A 77 3.24 -14.88 3.75
CA GLU A 77 4.43 -14.57 2.96
C GLU A 77 4.03 -13.72 1.74
N PHE A 78 5.00 -13.00 1.18
CA PHE A 78 4.77 -12.15 0.01
C PHE A 78 5.81 -12.42 -1.06
N ASP A 79 5.43 -13.23 -2.03
CA ASP A 79 6.22 -13.68 -3.16
C ASP A 79 6.43 -12.54 -4.18
N PRO A 80 7.69 -12.18 -4.52
CA PRO A 80 7.96 -11.07 -5.44
C PRO A 80 7.56 -11.35 -6.90
N GLU A 81 7.37 -12.61 -7.29
CA GLU A 81 6.95 -13.02 -8.64
C GLU A 81 5.42 -13.13 -8.76
N ALA A 82 4.75 -13.63 -7.73
CA ALA A 82 3.30 -13.90 -7.77
C ALA A 82 2.44 -12.81 -7.11
N GLU A 83 2.99 -12.05 -6.15
CA GLU A 83 2.20 -11.21 -5.24
C GLU A 83 2.55 -9.72 -5.30
N GLN A 84 3.57 -9.35 -6.09
CA GLN A 84 3.93 -7.96 -6.33
C GLN A 84 2.97 -7.30 -7.32
N LEU A 85 2.20 -6.32 -6.87
CA LEU A 85 1.27 -5.57 -7.71
C LEU A 85 1.88 -4.31 -8.31
N TYR A 86 2.80 -3.67 -7.60
CA TYR A 86 3.46 -2.45 -8.05
C TYR A 86 4.84 -2.30 -7.40
N ARG A 87 5.76 -1.69 -8.14
CA ARG A 87 7.05 -1.22 -7.65
C ARG A 87 7.45 0.05 -8.41
N SER A 88 7.85 1.09 -7.68
CA SER A 88 8.38 2.30 -8.31
C SER A 88 9.89 2.19 -8.56
N GLY A 89 10.40 3.07 -9.42
CA GLY A 89 11.81 3.47 -9.36
C GLY A 89 12.07 4.41 -8.19
N LEU A 90 13.30 4.92 -8.10
CA LEU A 90 13.69 5.93 -7.12
C LEU A 90 12.92 7.24 -7.39
N THR A 91 12.27 7.79 -6.37
CA THR A 91 11.39 8.97 -6.49
C THR A 91 11.54 9.93 -5.31
N TYR A 92 11.22 11.21 -5.52
CA TYR A 92 11.05 12.20 -4.45
C TYR A 92 9.58 12.54 -4.19
N GLU A 93 8.65 12.00 -4.99
CA GLU A 93 7.24 12.35 -4.97
C GLU A 93 6.53 11.73 -3.75
N PRO A 94 6.11 12.56 -2.75
CA PRO A 94 5.43 12.08 -1.54
C PRO A 94 3.99 11.65 -1.78
N PHE A 95 3.44 11.94 -2.96
CA PHE A 95 2.12 11.52 -3.37
C PHE A 95 2.20 10.82 -4.73
N GLN A 96 1.65 9.61 -4.81
CA GLN A 96 1.55 8.87 -6.06
C GLN A 96 0.15 8.26 -6.21
N ARG A 97 -0.40 8.38 -7.42
CA ARG A 97 -1.58 7.62 -7.83
C ARG A 97 -1.15 6.47 -8.72
N VAL A 98 -1.35 5.23 -8.27
CA VAL A 98 -0.88 4.03 -8.97
C VAL A 98 -2.04 3.13 -9.34
N ALA A 99 -1.93 2.43 -10.47
CA ALA A 99 -2.89 1.41 -10.86
C ALA A 99 -2.35 0.03 -10.45
N ILE A 100 -3.15 -0.76 -9.75
CA ILE A 100 -2.83 -2.14 -9.37
C ILE A 100 -3.87 -3.07 -9.98
N THR A 101 -3.45 -4.24 -10.47
CA THR A 101 -4.37 -5.25 -11.01
C THR A 101 -4.34 -6.48 -10.12
N ILE A 102 -5.51 -6.92 -9.66
CA ILE A 102 -5.63 -8.09 -8.80
C ILE A 102 -5.41 -9.36 -9.66
N PRO A 103 -4.54 -10.29 -9.26
CA PRO A 103 -4.31 -11.52 -10.02
C PRO A 103 -5.56 -12.41 -10.17
N ASP A 104 -5.76 -13.03 -11.33
CA ASP A 104 -6.92 -13.89 -11.64
C ASP A 104 -6.94 -15.20 -10.84
N ASN A 105 -5.77 -15.68 -10.44
CA ASN A 105 -5.58 -16.94 -9.72
C ASN A 105 -5.81 -16.82 -8.21
N TRP A 106 -6.42 -15.73 -7.76
CA TRP A 106 -6.75 -15.45 -6.36
C TRP A 106 -7.71 -16.51 -5.79
N LYS A 107 -7.38 -17.02 -4.60
CA LYS A 107 -8.18 -18.04 -3.89
C LYS A 107 -8.45 -17.64 -2.43
N GLN A 108 -9.71 -17.28 -2.15
CA GLN A 108 -10.35 -17.37 -0.81
C GLN A 108 -9.79 -16.46 0.30
N PRO A 109 -10.49 -16.30 1.45
CA PRO A 109 -10.64 -14.97 2.04
C PRO A 109 -9.67 -14.69 3.18
N ALA A 110 -8.60 -13.99 2.87
CA ALA A 110 -8.03 -12.91 3.65
C ALA A 110 -6.84 -12.42 2.84
N THR A 111 -6.90 -11.18 2.39
CA THR A 111 -5.81 -10.63 1.60
C THR A 111 -5.41 -9.32 2.24
N VAL A 112 -4.22 -9.33 2.81
CA VAL A 112 -3.53 -8.13 3.25
C VAL A 112 -2.90 -7.51 2.01
N LEU A 113 -3.27 -6.27 1.70
CA LEU A 113 -2.52 -5.45 0.78
C LEU A 113 -1.47 -4.69 1.58
N ARG A 114 -0.20 -4.91 1.27
CA ARG A 114 0.92 -4.28 1.95
C ARG A 114 1.53 -3.20 1.07
N VAL A 115 1.64 -1.99 1.60
CA VAL A 115 2.39 -0.90 0.97
C VAL A 115 3.69 -0.69 1.73
N ILE A 116 4.79 -0.50 1.01
CA ILE A 116 6.14 -0.32 1.58
C ILE A 116 6.76 0.96 1.01
N THR A 117 7.46 1.70 1.87
CA THR A 117 8.44 2.72 1.46
C THR A 117 9.85 2.27 1.87
N SER A 118 10.88 2.46 1.02
CA SER A 118 12.27 2.10 1.35
C SER A 118 13.31 3.00 0.67
N ASP A 119 14.50 3.16 1.27
CA ASP A 119 15.63 3.96 0.74
C ASP A 119 16.52 3.10 -0.15
N GLU A 120 16.31 1.80 -0.08
CA GLU A 120 16.95 0.81 -0.90
C GLU A 120 15.95 0.25 -1.92
N PRO A 121 16.42 -0.23 -3.08
CA PRO A 121 15.55 -0.88 -4.05
C PRO A 121 14.79 -2.06 -3.43
N ILE A 122 13.47 -2.10 -3.63
CA ILE A 122 12.61 -3.13 -3.04
C ILE A 122 12.55 -4.35 -3.97
N TYR A 123 13.24 -5.43 -3.61
CA TYR A 123 13.21 -6.69 -4.36
C TYR A 123 12.28 -7.75 -3.76
N ARG A 124 11.86 -7.58 -2.51
CA ARG A 124 10.92 -8.44 -1.76
C ARG A 124 10.37 -7.67 -0.57
N VAL A 125 9.31 -8.16 0.05
CA VAL A 125 8.62 -7.50 1.19
C VAL A 125 9.48 -7.36 2.46
N MET A 126 10.63 -8.04 2.56
CA MET A 126 11.52 -7.93 3.71
C MET A 126 12.97 -7.70 3.29
N HIS A 127 13.51 -6.52 3.57
CA HIS A 127 14.96 -6.35 3.68
C HIS A 127 15.30 -6.36 5.18
N PRO A 128 15.88 -7.44 5.74
CA PRO A 128 16.09 -7.57 7.19
C PRO A 128 16.98 -6.48 7.80
N ASN A 129 17.66 -5.69 6.97
CA ASN A 129 18.51 -4.57 7.37
C ASN A 129 18.14 -3.24 6.68
N GLY A 130 17.02 -3.16 5.94
CA GLY A 130 16.65 -1.95 5.20
C GLY A 130 15.89 -0.96 6.09
N HIS A 131 16.03 0.34 5.82
CA HIS A 131 15.18 1.35 6.45
C HIS A 131 13.89 1.47 5.65
N PHE A 132 12.84 0.78 6.10
CA PHE A 132 11.54 0.79 5.45
C PHE A 132 10.39 1.09 6.41
N ASP A 133 9.30 1.59 5.86
CA ASP A 133 7.99 1.62 6.52
C ASP A 133 7.03 0.70 5.78
N PHE A 134 6.00 0.21 6.46
CA PHE A 134 4.92 -0.50 5.79
C PHE A 134 3.57 -0.28 6.44
N GLU A 135 2.52 -0.31 5.60
CA GLU A 135 1.12 -0.26 6.01
C GLU A 135 0.38 -1.47 5.44
N ASP A 136 -0.40 -2.14 6.29
CA ASP A 136 -1.22 -3.29 5.93
C ASP A 136 -2.68 -2.88 5.84
N ILE A 137 -3.26 -2.98 4.65
CA ILE A 137 -4.66 -2.69 4.38
C ILE A 137 -5.39 -4.02 4.30
N GLN A 138 -6.28 -4.24 5.26
CA GLN A 138 -7.17 -5.41 5.23
C GLN A 138 -8.37 -5.12 4.33
N GLY A 139 -8.49 -5.88 3.24
CA GLY A 139 -9.73 -5.98 2.50
C GLY A 139 -10.68 -6.96 3.19
N LEU A 140 -11.93 -6.55 3.45
CA LEU A 140 -12.99 -7.48 3.86
C LEU A 140 -13.59 -8.08 2.59
N VAL A 141 -13.45 -9.37 2.34
CA VAL A 141 -14.06 -10.04 1.18
C VAL A 141 -15.45 -10.58 1.57
N PRO A 142 -16.52 -10.43 0.76
CA PRO A 142 -17.79 -11.06 1.07
C PRO A 142 -17.75 -12.51 0.58
N PHE A 143 -18.31 -13.38 1.39
CA PHE A 143 -18.57 -14.79 1.11
C PHE A 143 -19.46 -15.00 -0.12
#